data_AF-A0A0F8ZEB7-F1
#
_entry.id   AF-A0A0F8ZEB7-F1
#
_cell.length_a   1.000
_cell.length_b   1.000
_cell.length_c   1.000
_cell.angle_alpha   90.00
_cell.angle_beta   90.00
_cell.angle_gamma   90.00
#
_symmetry.space_group_name_H-M   'P 1'
#
loop_
_entity.id
_entity.type
_entity.pdbx_description
1 polymer ?
#
loop_
_entity_poly.entity_id
_entity_poly.type
_entity_poly.pdbx_seq_one_letter_code
_entity_poly.pdbx_strand_id
1 'polypeptide(L)' 'MNKKRSAAVAKRRADMPKTYRGIYDRCTKGRSRKAAMQSFCLECMGWQRKEVALCTSLECPLYGFRE' A
#
# COMPACT_ATOMS: atom_id res chain seq x y z
N MET A 1 -13.37 6.66 -14.86
CA MET A 1 -12.62 6.96 -13.62
C MET A 1 -12.85 8.43 -13.27
N ASN A 2 -13.33 8.76 -12.08
CA ASN A 2 -13.58 10.16 -11.69
C ASN A 2 -12.26 10.97 -11.75
N LYS A 3 -12.25 12.09 -12.49
CA LYS A 3 -11.06 12.92 -12.75
C LYS A 3 -10.39 13.40 -11.46
N LYS A 4 -11.19 13.70 -10.42
CA LYS A 4 -10.70 14.07 -9.08
C LYS A 4 -9.94 12.93 -8.40
N ARG A 5 -10.44 11.69 -8.53
CA ARG A 5 -9.80 10.49 -7.96
C ARG A 5 -8.45 10.20 -8.64
N SER A 6 -8.40 10.31 -9.97
CA SER A 6 -7.15 10.07 -10.71
C SER A 6 -6.03 11.03 -10.30
N ALA A 7 -6.35 12.31 -10.11
CA ALA A 7 -5.38 13.31 -9.64
C ALA A 7 -4.89 13.01 -8.21
N ALA A 8 -5.80 12.63 -7.30
CA ALA A 8 -5.44 12.25 -5.93
C ALA A 8 -4.51 11.01 -5.88
N VAL A 9 -4.79 9.99 -6.71
CA VAL A 9 -3.96 8.80 -6.85
C VAL A 9 -2.57 9.16 -7.40
N ALA A 10 -2.50 10.03 -8.40
CA ALA A 10 -1.23 10.48 -8.98
C ALA A 10 -0.37 11.24 -7.96
N LYS A 11 -0.98 12.12 -7.16
CA LYS A 11 -0.29 12.83 -6.07
C LYS A 11 0.32 11.85 -5.08
N ARG A 12 -0.50 10.94 -4.53
CA ARG A 12 0.00 9.95 -3.55
C ARG A 12 1.07 9.02 -4.12
N ARG A 13 0.98 8.68 -5.41
CA ARG A 13 2.02 7.92 -6.13
C ARG A 13 3.35 8.67 -6.25
N ALA A 14 3.32 10.00 -6.29
CA ALA A 14 4.53 10.81 -6.33
C ALA A 14 5.26 10.80 -4.97
N ASP A 15 4.50 10.87 -3.88
CA ASP A 15 5.02 10.89 -2.49
C ASP A 15 5.67 9.57 -2.05
N MET A 16 5.38 8.44 -2.71
CA MET A 16 5.92 7.13 -2.35
C MET A 16 7.22 6.74 -3.08
N PRO A 17 8.06 5.88 -2.47
CA PRO A 17 9.28 5.37 -3.09
C PRO A 17 9.03 4.61 -4.39
N LYS A 18 9.93 4.80 -5.36
CA LYS A 18 9.81 4.21 -6.71
C LYS A 18 9.61 2.70 -6.70
N THR A 19 10.29 2.01 -5.79
CA THR A 19 10.26 0.54 -5.63
C THR A 19 8.86 -0.01 -5.39
N TYR A 20 8.01 0.71 -4.65
CA TYR A 20 6.68 0.22 -4.25
C TYR A 20 5.53 0.74 -5.11
N ARG A 21 5.80 1.66 -6.05
CA ARG A 21 4.78 2.21 -6.96
C ARG A 21 4.05 1.13 -7.75
N GLY A 22 4.72 0.05 -8.13
CA GLY A 22 4.09 -1.07 -8.84
C GLY A 22 3.04 -1.81 -8.01
N ILE A 23 3.20 -1.90 -6.68
CA ILE A 23 2.20 -2.50 -5.79
C ILE A 23 0.97 -1.57 -5.71
N TYR A 24 1.21 -0.27 -5.52
CA TYR A 24 0.15 0.74 -5.48
C TYR A 24 -0.61 0.88 -6.81
N ASP A 25 0.10 0.80 -7.94
CA ASP A 25 -0.52 0.83 -9.27
C ASP A 25 -1.43 -0.39 -9.48
N ARG A 26 -1.04 -1.58 -9.00
CA ARG A 26 -1.87 -2.79 -9.05
C ARG A 26 -3.12 -2.67 -8.20
N CYS A 27 -3.06 -2.03 -7.03
CA CYS A 27 -4.24 -1.86 -6.18
C CYS A 27 -5.21 -0.80 -6.76
N THR A 28 -4.68 0.30 -7.30
CA THR A 28 -5.49 1.42 -7.83
C THR A 28 -6.08 1.16 -9.20
N LYS A 29 -5.39 0.42 -10.08
CA LYS A 29 -5.87 0.06 -11.42
C LYS A 29 -6.63 -1.27 -11.42
N GLY A 30 -6.08 -2.30 -10.77
CA GLY A 30 -6.57 -3.68 -10.84
C GLY A 30 -7.49 -4.12 -9.71
N ARG A 31 -7.76 -3.25 -8.71
CA ARG A 31 -8.58 -3.56 -7.51
C ARG A 31 -8.14 -4.81 -6.75
N SER A 32 -6.85 -5.16 -6.84
CA SER A 32 -6.31 -6.31 -6.11
C SER A 32 -6.31 -6.01 -4.61
N ARG A 33 -7.14 -6.75 -3.86
CA ARG A 33 -7.23 -6.66 -2.39
C ARG A 33 -5.87 -6.92 -1.73
N LYS A 34 -5.16 -7.95 -2.20
CA LYS A 34 -3.81 -8.28 -1.71
C LYS A 34 -2.83 -7.12 -1.93
N ALA A 35 -2.82 -6.52 -3.11
CA ALA A 35 -1.94 -5.38 -3.38
C ALA A 35 -2.32 -4.14 -2.55
N ALA A 36 -3.61 -3.93 -2.28
CA ALA A 36 -4.08 -2.85 -1.41
C ALA A 36 -3.58 -3.02 0.03
N MET A 37 -3.74 -4.23 0.59
CA MET A 37 -3.26 -4.58 1.93
C MET A 37 -1.74 -4.44 2.03
N GLN A 38 -0.98 -5.01 1.09
CA GLN A 38 0.47 -4.87 1.06
C GLN A 38 0.93 -3.41 0.95
N SER A 39 0.29 -2.61 0.09
CA SER A 39 0.61 -1.19 -0.04
C SER A 39 0.32 -0.42 1.25
N PHE A 40 -0.74 -0.78 1.98
CA PHE A 40 -1.09 -0.17 3.25
C PHE A 40 -0.07 -0.52 4.34
N CYS A 41 0.29 -1.80 4.48
CA CYS A 41 1.29 -2.24 5.45
C CYS A 41 2.65 -1.59 5.20
N LEU A 42 3.06 -1.49 3.93
CA LEU A 42 4.29 -0.78 3.55
C LEU A 42 4.23 0.69 3.94
N GLU A 43 3.12 1.37 3.69
CA GLU A 43 2.96 2.78 4.06
C GLU A 43 3.00 2.96 5.59
N CYS A 44 2.31 2.10 6.34
CA CYS A 44 2.27 2.10 7.81
C CYS A 44 3.67 1.95 8.42
N MET A 45 4.50 1.05 7.88
CA MET A 45 5.87 0.80 8.34
C MET A 45 6.93 1.66 7.61
N GLY A 46 6.56 2.84 7.11
CA GLY A 46 7.53 3.79 6.53
C GLY A 46 8.26 3.27 5.29
N TRP A 47 7.59 2.46 4.48
CA TRP A 47 8.11 1.80 3.27
C TRP A 47 9.26 0.82 3.53
N GLN A 48 9.38 0.31 4.76
CA GLN A 48 10.36 -0.72 5.12
C GLN A 48 9.71 -2.10 5.10
N ARG A 49 9.99 -2.89 4.05
CA ARG A 49 9.41 -4.24 3.90
C ARG A 49 9.77 -5.19 5.06
N LYS A 50 10.98 -5.08 5.59
CA LYS A 50 11.43 -5.91 6.72
C LYS A 50 10.59 -5.64 7.97
N GLU A 51 10.29 -4.37 8.22
CA GLU A 51 9.46 -3.95 9.35
C GLU A 51 8.02 -4.47 9.24
N VAL A 52 7.48 -4.62 8.03
CA VAL A 52 6.16 -5.26 7.84
C VAL A 52 6.17 -6.72 8.34
N ALA A 53 7.25 -7.46 8.07
CA ALA A 53 7.39 -8.84 8.54
C ALA A 53 7.58 -8.92 10.07
N LEU A 54 8.29 -7.94 10.64
CA LEU A 54 8.55 -7.82 12.07
C LEU A 54 7.45 -7.11 12.87
N CYS A 55 6.39 -6.63 12.20
CA CYS A 55 5.30 -5.93 12.86
C CYS A 55 4.68 -6.81 13.96
N THR A 56 4.49 -6.25 15.15
CA THR A 56 3.95 -6.94 16.33
C THR A 56 2.56 -6.42 16.74
N SER A 57 1.91 -5.61 15.89
CA SER A 57 0.55 -5.11 16.14
C SER A 57 -0.48 -6.22 15.90
N LEU A 58 -0.57 -7.15 16.86
CA LEU A 58 -1.47 -8.31 16.80
C LEU A 58 -2.95 -7.93 16.81
N GLU A 59 -3.27 -6.78 17.41
CA GLU A 59 -4.62 -6.20 17.42
C GLU A 59 -5.03 -5.59 16.06
N CYS A 60 -4.07 -5.39 15.15
CA CYS A 60 -4.37 -4.84 13.84
C CYS A 60 -5.25 -5.81 13.04
N PRO A 61 -6.42 -5.39 12.53
CA PRO A 61 -7.28 -6.26 11.74
C PRO A 61 -6.63 -6.74 10.43
N LEU A 62 -5.55 -6.07 10.00
CA LEU A 62 -4.77 -6.44 8.81
C LEU A 62 -3.58 -7.36 9.12
N TYR A 63 -3.31 -7.67 10.39
CA TYR A 63 -2.12 -8.45 10.80
C TYR A 63 -2.03 -9.79 10.07
N GLY A 64 -3.14 -10.53 9.98
CA GLY A 64 -3.20 -11.82 9.27
C GLY A 64 -3.11 -11.73 7.75
N PHE A 65 -3.15 -10.52 7.18
CA PHE A 65 -3.14 -10.27 5.72
C PHE A 65 -1.89 -9.51 5.25
N ARG A 66 -0.88 -9.35 6.12
CA ARG A 66 0.31 -8.54 5.83
C ARG A 66 1.30 -9.17 4.84
N GLU A 67 1.13 -10.45 4.51
CA GLU A 67 2.03 -11.26 3.66
C GLU A 67 1.69 -11.28 2.15
#